data_AF-A0A7L0LPR8-F1
#
_entry.id   AF-A0A7L0LPR8-F1
#
_cell.length_a   1.000
_cell.length_b   1.000
_cell.length_c   1.000
_cell.angle_alpha   90.00
_cell.angle_beta   90.00
_cell.angle_gamma   90.00
#
_symmetry.space_group_name_H-M   'P 1'
#
loop_
_entity.id
_entity.type
_entity.pdbx_description
1 polymer ?
#
loop_
_entity_poly.entity_id
_entity_poly.type
_entity_poly.pdbx_seq_one_letter_code
_entity_poly.pdbx_strand_id
1 'polypeptide(L)' 'WLGLRRRGERLHWGDGSDFSSWVPVLGDSECVYLADNKFVSESCSNQRPYLCSKAQTPL' A
#
# COMPACT_ATOMS: atom_id res chain seq x y z
N TRP A 1 -2.48 -7.33 0.72
CA TRP A 1 -2.36 -6.13 -0.10
C TRP A 1 -3.14 -4.98 0.48
N LEU A 2 -2.46 -3.86 0.59
CA LEU A 2 -3.04 -2.52 0.71
C LEU A 2 -3.01 -1.89 -0.69
N GLY A 3 -3.87 -0.91 -0.92
CA GLY A 3 -3.86 -0.12 -2.15
C GLY A 3 -2.69 0.86 -2.22
N LEU A 4 -1.47 0.43 -1.91
CA LEU A 4 -0.25 1.23 -1.88
C LEU A 4 0.82 0.52 -2.72
N ARG A 5 1.32 1.18 -3.76
CA ARG A 5 2.24 0.60 -4.75
C ARG A 5 3.35 1.57 -5.12
N ARG A 6 4.56 1.02 -5.31
CA ARG A 6 5.71 1.79 -5.79
C ARG A 6 5.60 2.03 -7.30
N ARG A 7 5.84 3.26 -7.73
CA ARG A 7 5.97 3.66 -9.13
C ARG A 7 7.24 4.50 -9.24
N GLY A 8 8.28 3.94 -9.85
CA GLY A 8 9.63 4.50 -9.76
C GLY A 8 10.18 4.40 -8.33
N GLU A 9 10.64 5.51 -7.77
CA GLU A 9 11.18 5.54 -6.40
C GLU A 9 10.11 5.84 -5.34
N ARG A 10 8.90 6.26 -5.74
CA ARG A 10 7.85 6.77 -4.84
C ARG A 10 6.69 5.80 -4.69
N LEU A 11 6.06 5.82 -3.51
CA LEU A 11 4.84 5.09 -3.21
C LEU A 11 3.60 5.95 -3.47
N HIS A 12 2.58 5.34 -4.08
CA HIS A 12 1.31 6.00 -4.39
C HIS A 12 0.15 5.11 -3.98
N TRP A 13 -0.94 5.74 -3.56
CA TRP A 13 -2.20 5.08 -3.27
C TRP A 13 -2.90 4.59 -4.55
N GLY A 14 -3.89 3.73 -4.39
CA GLY A 14 -4.65 3.13 -5.50
C GLY A 14 -5.42 4.16 -6.33
N ASP A 15 -5.71 5.33 -5.77
CA ASP A 15 -6.31 6.48 -6.47
C ASP A 15 -5.28 7.36 -7.20
N GLY A 16 -3.98 7.05 -7.06
CA GLY A 16 -2.87 7.79 -7.67
C GLY A 16 -2.28 8.90 -6.82
N SER A 17 -2.85 9.20 -5.64
CA SER A 17 -2.29 10.20 -4.72
C SER A 17 -0.97 9.74 -4.10
N ASP A 18 -0.10 10.71 -3.78
CA ASP A 18 1.21 10.43 -3.17
C ASP A 18 1.06 9.90 -1.73
N PHE A 19 1.91 8.94 -1.37
CA PHE A 19 2.06 8.51 0.02
C PHE A 19 2.98 9.47 0.78
N SER A 20 2.43 10.15 1.79
CA SER A 20 3.16 11.15 2.57
C SER A 20 4.27 10.60 3.48
N SER A 21 4.53 9.29 3.46
CA SER A 21 5.65 8.65 4.18
C SER A 21 5.64 8.87 5.70
N TRP A 22 4.46 9.05 6.29
CA TRP A 22 4.26 9.24 7.74
C TRP A 22 4.51 7.98 8.58
N VAL A 23 4.53 6.81 7.93
CA VAL A 23 4.89 5.52 8.54
C VAL A 23 5.90 4.82 7.63
N PRO A 24 6.95 4.19 8.17
CA PRO A 24 7.95 3.49 7.36
C PRO A 24 7.34 2.27 6.66
N VAL A 25 7.76 2.04 5.42
CA VAL A 25 7.50 0.81 4.67
C VAL A 25 8.78 0.01 4.61
N LEU A 26 8.74 -1.25 5.06
CA LEU A 26 9.91 -2.13 5.10
C LEU A 26 10.13 -2.80 3.74
N GLY A 27 11.39 -2.83 3.31
CA GLY A 27 11.80 -3.39 2.02
C GLY A 27 11.57 -2.46 0.83
N ASP A 28 12.09 -2.85 -0.32
CA ASP A 28 12.12 -2.03 -1.54
C ASP A 28 11.33 -2.63 -2.71
N SER A 29 10.41 -3.55 -2.43
CA SER A 29 9.56 -4.17 -3.44
C SER A 29 8.37 -3.28 -3.84
N GLU A 30 7.57 -3.76 -4.79
CA GLU A 30 6.56 -2.95 -5.48
C GLU A 30 5.23 -2.82 -4.72
N CYS A 31 4.68 -3.91 -4.17
CA CYS A 31 3.35 -3.92 -3.55
C CYS A 31 3.44 -3.98 -2.03
N VAL A 32 2.59 -3.22 -1.33
CA VAL A 32 2.62 -3.15 0.14
C VAL A 32 1.49 -3.97 0.75
N TYR A 33 1.79 -4.69 1.82
CA TYR A 33 0.81 -5.37 2.67
C TYR A 33 1.05 -5.04 4.14
N LEU A 34 0.07 -5.38 4.98
CA LEU A 34 0.17 -5.24 6.43
C LEU A 34 0.67 -6.56 7.03
N ALA A 35 1.75 -6.51 7.81
CA ALA A 35 2.31 -7.63 8.55
C ALA A 35 2.62 -7.20 9.99
N ASP A 36 1.99 -7.80 11.00
CA ASP A 36 2.22 -7.49 12.42
C ASP A 36 2.23 -5.98 12.72
N ASN A 37 1.23 -5.26 12.21
CA ASN A 37 1.08 -3.80 12.31
C ASN A 37 2.15 -2.96 11.61
N LYS A 38 2.91 -3.56 10.69
CA LYS A 38 3.94 -2.89 9.88
C LYS A 38 3.55 -2.91 8.41
N PHE A 39 3.94 -1.87 7.70
CA PHE A 39 3.85 -1.82 6.25
C PHE A 39 5.09 -2.52 5.70
N VAL A 40 4.89 -3.58 4.93
CA VAL A 40 5.97 -4.37 4.33
C VAL A 40 5.73 -4.45 2.83
N SER A 41 6.79 -4.28 2.05
CA SER A 41 6.74 -4.42 0.59
C SER A 41 7.16 -5.83 0.16
N GLU A 42 6.52 -6.33 -0.88
CA GLU A 42 6.82 -7.61 -1.52
C GLU A 42 6.48 -7.58 -3.02
N SER A 43 6.97 -8.55 -3.79
CA SER A 43 6.55 -8.75 -5.18
C SER A 43 5.03 -8.88 -5.28
N CYS A 44 4.43 -8.11 -6.19
CA CYS A 44 2.99 -8.10 -6.45
C CYS A 44 2.44 -9.45 -6.95
N SER A 45 3.31 -10.36 -7.42
CA SER A 45 2.92 -11.70 -7.87
C SER A 45 2.55 -12.66 -6.73
N ASN A 46 2.88 -12.33 -5.48
CA ASN A 46 2.56 -13.18 -4.34
C ASN A 46 1.06 -13.16 -4.00
N GLN A 47 0.59 -14.25 -3.41
CA GLN A 47 -0.78 -14.31 -2.88
C GLN A 47 -0.80 -13.81 -1.43
N ARG A 48 -1.59 -12.75 -1.18
CA ARG A 48 -1.78 -12.17 0.16
C ARG A 48 -3.25 -11.77 0.34
N PRO A 49 -3.82 -11.90 1.56
CA PRO A 49 -5.09 -11.27 1.91
C PRO A 49 -5.05 -9.77 1.63
N TYR A 50 -6.17 -9.15 1.27
CA TYR A 50 -6.23 -7.73 0.92
C TYR A 50 -7.36 -6.98 1.64
N LEU A 51 -7.20 -5.67 1.74
CA LEU A 51 -8.20 -4.77 2.32
C LEU A 51 -8.54 -3.66 1.33
N CYS A 52 -9.83 -3.46 1.10
CA CYS A 52 -10.36 -2.36 0.31
C CYS A 52 -10.97 -1.29 1.22
N SER A 53 -10.88 -0.04 0.81
CA SER A 53 -11.55 1.08 1.47
C SER A 53 -12.25 1.96 0.44
N LYS A 54 -13.35 2.58 0.84
CA LYS A 54 -14.06 3.60 0.07
C LYS A 54 -14.65 4.60 1.06
N ALA A 55 -14.65 5.88 0.70
CA ALA A 55 -15.37 6.88 1.48
C ALA A 55 -16.86 6.52 1.57
N GLN A 56 -17.45 6.68 2.74
CA GLN A 56 -18.91 6.64 2.88
C GLN A 56 -19.47 7.89 2.20
N THR A 57 -20.47 7.71 1.34
CA THR A 57 -21.19 8.84 0.77
C THR A 57 -21.93 9.57 1.89
N PRO A 58 -21.78 10.90 2.03
CA PRO A 58 -22.59 11.66 2.99
C PRO A 58 -24.08 11.43 2.71
N LEU A 59 -24.86 11.23 3.78
CA LEU A 59 -26.32 11.13 3.73
C LEU A 59 -26.96 12.44 3.26
#